data_AF-A0A971E4H6-F1
#
_entry.id   AF-A0A971E4H6-F1
#
_cell.length_a   1.000
_cell.length_b   1.000
_cell.length_c   1.000
_cell.angle_alpha   90.00
_cell.angle_beta   90.00
_cell.angle_gamma   90.00
#
_symmetry.space_group_name_H-M   'P 1'
#
loop_
_entity.id
_entity.type
_entity.pdbx_description
1 polymer ?
#
loop_
_entity_poly.entity_id
_entity_poly.type
_entity_poly.pdbx_seq_one_letter_code
_entity_poly.pdbx_strand_id
1 'polypeptide(L)'
;YTRYHLSAKSLDPKVVREIMAAGPACQALQPEDYPRLENDLKWEHQIYHYGGESDFLQRASCFVVKSEDMVVSGASSFVDSDRYTECQVTTAPQFRRKGYARAVSAAYIARCNELGKEVPWDAANEASVNLGRSLGYRDVTEYTVLELLP
;
A
#
# COMPACT_ATOMS: atom_id res chain seq x y z
N TYR A 1 0.81 -19.82 9.44
CA TYR A 1 0.70 -18.57 10.21
C TYR A 1 -0.65 -17.92 9.92
N THR A 2 -1.07 -16.93 10.71
CA THR A 2 -2.37 -16.25 10.55
C THR A 2 -2.25 -15.01 9.68
N ARG A 3 -3.23 -14.77 8.81
CA ARG A 3 -3.45 -13.53 8.07
C ARG A 3 -4.90 -13.08 8.22
N TYR A 4 -5.19 -11.86 7.77
CA TYR A 4 -6.51 -11.24 7.91
C TYR A 4 -6.94 -10.60 6.61
N HIS A 5 -8.11 -10.99 6.11
CA HIS A 5 -8.76 -10.33 4.99
C HIS A 5 -9.64 -9.19 5.50
N LEU A 6 -9.47 -7.99 4.94
CA LEU A 6 -10.36 -6.86 5.15
C LEU A 6 -11.10 -6.55 3.85
N SER A 7 -12.43 -6.60 3.90
CA SER A 7 -13.27 -6.51 2.70
C SER A 7 -13.34 -5.08 2.17
N ALA A 8 -13.11 -4.93 0.86
CA ALA A 8 -13.31 -3.66 0.15
C ALA A 8 -14.73 -3.09 0.33
N LYS A 9 -15.74 -3.94 0.50
CA LYS A 9 -17.13 -3.53 0.73
C LYS A 9 -17.34 -2.78 2.05
N SER A 10 -16.44 -3.00 3.01
CA SER A 10 -16.49 -2.39 4.34
C SER A 10 -15.68 -1.10 4.44
N LEU A 11 -14.97 -0.73 3.37
CA LEU A 11 -14.14 0.48 3.32
C LEU A 11 -15.02 1.72 3.30
N ASP A 12 -14.79 2.63 4.25
CA ASP A 12 -15.42 3.95 4.26
C ASP A 12 -14.60 4.95 3.42
N PRO A 13 -15.06 5.34 2.22
CA PRO A 13 -14.31 6.25 1.36
C PRO A 13 -14.22 7.68 1.94
N LYS A 14 -15.05 8.05 2.93
CA LYS A 14 -14.94 9.34 3.62
C LYS A 14 -13.67 9.39 4.46
N VAL A 15 -13.34 8.31 5.17
CA VAL A 15 -12.11 8.22 5.98
C VAL A 15 -10.88 8.40 5.10
N VAL A 16 -10.86 7.77 3.91
CA VAL A 16 -9.77 7.94 2.93
C VAL A 16 -9.62 9.41 2.51
N ARG A 17 -10.72 10.10 2.19
CA ARG A 17 -10.68 11.53 1.83
C ARG A 17 -10.18 12.41 2.97
N GLU A 18 -10.60 12.15 4.20
CA GLU A 18 -10.14 12.90 5.39
C GLU A 18 -8.63 12.71 5.63
N ILE A 19 -8.12 11.49 5.43
CA ILE A 19 -6.67 11.22 5.50
C ILE A 19 -5.93 12.02 4.43
N MET A 20 -6.42 12.02 3.19
CA MET A 20 -5.80 12.78 2.10
C MET A 20 -5.80 14.29 2.36
N ALA A 21 -6.81 14.81 3.06
CA ALA A 21 -6.93 16.25 3.34
C ALA A 21 -6.04 16.72 4.51
N ALA A 22 -5.80 15.86 5.51
CA ALA A 22 -5.13 16.26 6.76
C ALA A 22 -3.81 15.51 7.03
N GLY A 23 -3.49 14.49 6.24
CA GLY A 23 -2.33 13.63 6.42
C GLY A 23 -1.04 14.22 5.83
N PRO A 24 0.11 13.55 6.08
CA PRO A 24 1.36 13.84 5.40
C PRO A 24 1.19 13.88 3.88
N ALA A 25 1.85 14.84 3.23
CA ALA A 25 1.87 14.93 1.78
C ALA A 25 2.49 13.68 1.15
N CYS A 26 1.79 13.13 0.16
CA CYS A 26 2.22 11.99 -0.65
C CYS A 26 2.30 12.43 -2.12
N GLN A 27 3.18 11.81 -2.89
CA GLN A 27 3.28 12.02 -4.34
C GLN A 27 3.31 10.70 -5.08
N ALA A 28 2.85 10.71 -6.33
CA ALA A 28 3.04 9.57 -7.22
C ALA A 28 4.54 9.33 -7.43
N LEU A 29 4.95 8.06 -7.48
CA LEU A 29 6.34 7.69 -7.74
C LEU A 29 6.80 8.28 -9.08
N GLN A 30 7.94 8.98 -9.04
CA GLN A 30 8.61 9.43 -10.26
C GLN A 30 9.71 8.42 -10.66
N PRO A 31 10.03 8.27 -11.96
CA PRO A 31 11.05 7.33 -12.42
C PRO A 31 12.40 7.48 -11.71
N GLU A 32 12.84 8.71 -11.44
CA GLU A 32 14.08 9.01 -10.72
C GLU A 32 14.11 8.51 -9.26
N ASP A 33 12.94 8.32 -8.66
CA ASP A 33 12.80 7.83 -7.29
C ASP A 33 12.67 6.29 -7.24
N TYR A 34 12.55 5.61 -8.38
CA TYR A 34 12.39 4.15 -8.42
C TYR A 34 13.52 3.39 -7.69
N PRO A 35 14.82 3.72 -7.89
CA PRO A 35 15.90 3.03 -7.16
C PRO A 35 15.81 3.20 -5.63
N ARG A 36 15.09 4.21 -5.14
CA ARG A 36 14.91 4.45 -3.70
C ARG A 36 13.92 3.48 -3.05
N LEU A 37 13.04 2.87 -3.82
CA LEU A 37 12.14 1.83 -3.30
C LEU A 37 12.95 0.65 -2.73
N GLU A 38 13.96 0.20 -3.45
CA GLU A 38 14.85 -0.84 -2.96
C GLU A 38 15.83 -0.29 -1.90
N ASN A 39 16.49 0.84 -2.19
CA ASN A 39 17.56 1.35 -1.34
C ASN A 39 17.08 1.80 0.04
N ASP A 40 15.96 2.54 0.10
CA ASP A 40 15.49 3.20 1.32
C ASP A 40 14.44 2.35 2.07
N LEU A 41 13.55 1.66 1.34
CA LEU A 41 12.48 0.87 1.95
C LEU A 41 12.82 -0.61 2.11
N LYS A 42 13.91 -1.09 1.49
CA LYS A 42 14.20 -2.53 1.35
C LYS A 42 13.01 -3.27 0.76
N TRP A 43 12.36 -2.63 -0.20
CA TRP A 43 11.17 -3.18 -0.79
C TRP A 43 11.55 -4.35 -1.68
N GLU A 44 11.12 -5.53 -1.28
CA GLU A 44 11.26 -6.73 -2.08
C GLU A 44 9.96 -6.99 -2.85
N HIS A 45 10.09 -7.59 -4.03
CA HIS A 45 8.98 -8.13 -4.84
C HIS A 45 8.11 -7.12 -5.60
N GLN A 46 8.48 -5.83 -5.63
CA GLN A 46 7.70 -4.79 -6.31
C GLN A 46 7.46 -5.06 -7.80
N ILE A 47 8.37 -5.79 -8.47
CA ILE A 47 8.24 -6.18 -9.89
C ILE A 47 7.79 -7.63 -10.12
N TYR A 48 7.50 -8.43 -9.08
CA TYR A 48 7.22 -9.86 -9.26
C TYR A 48 6.01 -10.14 -10.16
N HIS A 49 5.06 -9.20 -10.21
CA HIS A 49 3.86 -9.28 -11.02
C HIS A 49 3.90 -8.37 -12.26
N TYR A 50 5.07 -7.84 -12.60
CA TYR A 50 5.29 -6.92 -13.71
C TYR A 50 6.38 -7.43 -14.66
N GLY A 51 6.38 -6.94 -15.90
CA GLY A 51 7.41 -7.20 -16.91
C GLY A 51 8.75 -6.50 -16.67
N GLY A 52 9.07 -6.12 -15.43
CA GLY A 52 10.24 -5.34 -15.03
C GLY A 52 9.92 -3.89 -14.67
N GLU A 53 10.96 -3.08 -14.47
CA GLU A 53 10.87 -1.68 -14.00
C GLU A 53 10.00 -0.80 -14.91
N SER A 54 10.20 -0.88 -16.23
CA SER A 54 9.44 -0.06 -17.18
C SER A 54 7.94 -0.36 -17.12
N ASP A 55 7.57 -1.64 -17.07
CA ASP A 55 6.17 -2.08 -16.96
C ASP A 55 5.56 -1.67 -15.61
N PHE A 56 6.34 -1.77 -14.52
CA PHE A 56 5.94 -1.29 -13.20
C PHE A 56 5.68 0.23 -13.20
N LEU A 57 6.61 1.04 -13.69
CA LEU A 57 6.47 2.49 -13.73
C LEU A 57 5.30 2.95 -14.62
N GLN A 58 4.98 2.19 -15.66
CA GLN A 58 3.87 2.50 -16.55
C GLN A 58 2.50 2.12 -15.96
N ARG A 59 2.41 1.00 -15.24
CA ARG A 59 1.12 0.40 -14.86
C ARG A 59 0.81 0.46 -13.38
N ALA A 60 1.82 0.36 -12.52
CA ALA A 60 1.61 0.31 -11.09
C ALA A 60 1.13 1.67 -10.57
N SER A 61 0.07 1.66 -9.76
CA SER A 61 -0.26 2.84 -8.97
C SER A 61 0.67 2.85 -7.76
N CYS A 62 1.71 3.71 -7.77
CA CYS A 62 2.65 3.82 -6.65
C CYS A 62 2.72 5.24 -6.09
N PHE A 63 2.66 5.34 -4.77
CA PHE A 63 2.74 6.59 -4.02
C PHE A 63 3.82 6.51 -2.95
N VAL A 64 4.51 7.61 -2.74
CA VAL A 64 5.60 7.73 -1.76
C VAL A 64 5.45 8.97 -0.88
N VAL A 65 5.96 8.86 0.35
CA VAL A 65 6.32 10.00 1.20
C VAL A 65 7.83 10.15 1.15
N LYS A 66 8.30 11.37 0.89
CA LYS A 66 9.72 11.71 0.93
C LYS A 66 10.05 12.51 2.19
N SER A 67 11.24 12.28 2.73
CA SER A 67 11.86 13.14 3.74
C SER A 67 13.22 13.52 3.19
N GLU A 68 13.40 14.79 2.85
CA GLU A 68 14.56 15.26 2.07
C GLU A 68 14.66 14.44 0.77
N ASP A 69 15.83 13.87 0.50
CA ASP A 69 16.04 13.03 -0.69
C ASP A 69 15.61 11.58 -0.50
N MET A 70 15.22 11.14 0.69
CA MET A 70 14.88 9.73 0.95
C MET A 70 13.40 9.43 0.73
N VAL A 71 13.10 8.25 0.16
CA VAL A 71 11.75 7.67 0.21
C VAL A 71 11.58 6.97 1.55
N VAL A 72 10.72 7.51 2.41
CA VAL A 72 10.54 7.02 3.80
C VAL A 72 9.34 6.11 3.98
N SER A 73 8.38 6.16 3.05
CA SER A 73 7.25 5.25 2.99
C SER A 73 6.75 5.13 1.55
N GLY A 74 6.27 3.95 1.17
CA GLY A 74 5.70 3.69 -0.15
C GLY A 74 4.49 2.75 -0.07
N ALA A 75 3.52 2.95 -0.96
CA ALA A 75 2.42 2.03 -1.23
C ALA A 75 2.29 1.82 -2.74
N SER A 76 2.11 0.58 -3.18
CA SER A 76 1.97 0.23 -4.59
C SER A 76 1.05 -0.97 -4.78
N SER A 77 0.57 -1.15 -6.01
CA SER A 77 -0.15 -2.34 -6.44
C SER A 77 0.78 -3.54 -6.48
N PHE A 78 0.60 -4.47 -5.53
CA PHE A 78 1.29 -5.76 -5.55
C PHE A 78 0.74 -6.65 -6.65
N VAL A 79 -0.58 -6.78 -6.67
CA VAL A 79 -1.36 -7.45 -7.71
C VAL A 79 -2.32 -6.42 -8.29
N ASP A 80 -2.41 -6.39 -9.62
CA ASP A 80 -3.30 -5.47 -10.32
C ASP A 80 -4.13 -6.19 -11.37
N SER A 81 -5.42 -5.86 -11.41
CA SER A 81 -6.39 -6.35 -12.41
C SER A 81 -7.34 -5.22 -12.79
N ASP A 82 -8.27 -5.49 -13.71
CA ASP A 82 -9.27 -4.51 -14.14
C ASP A 82 -10.30 -4.16 -13.05
N ARG A 83 -10.49 -5.04 -12.05
CA ARG A 83 -11.52 -4.88 -11.01
C ARG A 83 -10.98 -4.81 -9.60
N TYR A 84 -9.88 -5.50 -9.31
CA TYR A 84 -9.32 -5.63 -7.98
C TYR A 84 -7.83 -5.30 -7.99
N THR A 85 -7.35 -4.73 -6.89
CA THR A 85 -5.92 -4.57 -6.67
C THR A 85 -5.59 -4.68 -5.20
N GLU A 86 -4.42 -5.24 -4.89
CA GLU A 86 -3.92 -5.44 -3.53
C GLU A 86 -2.75 -4.51 -3.25
N CYS A 87 -2.81 -3.82 -2.12
CA CYS A 87 -1.77 -2.88 -1.72
C CYS A 87 -0.60 -3.62 -1.06
N GLN A 88 0.62 -3.34 -1.49
CA GLN A 88 1.81 -3.54 -0.69
C GLN A 88 2.24 -2.19 -0.12
N VAL A 89 2.57 -2.14 1.18
CA VAL A 89 2.96 -0.91 1.86
C VAL A 89 4.15 -1.17 2.78
N THR A 90 5.13 -0.28 2.71
CA THR A 90 6.34 -0.33 3.54
C THR A 90 6.68 1.06 4.06
N THR A 91 7.12 1.15 5.31
CA THR A 91 7.71 2.35 5.90
C THR A 91 9.05 2.00 6.52
N ALA A 92 10.08 2.79 6.18
CA ALA A 92 11.43 2.64 6.71
C ALA A 92 11.41 2.64 8.26
N PRO A 93 12.13 1.73 8.94
CA PRO A 93 12.00 1.51 10.39
C PRO A 93 12.06 2.77 11.25
N GLN A 94 12.99 3.66 10.97
CA GLN A 94 13.24 4.92 11.67
C GLN A 94 12.15 5.99 11.43
N PHE A 95 11.27 5.79 10.45
CA PHE A 95 10.17 6.70 10.11
C PHE A 95 8.77 6.13 10.45
N ARG A 96 8.71 4.97 11.13
CA ARG A 96 7.44 4.37 11.57
C ARG A 96 6.75 5.24 12.62
N ARG A 97 5.43 5.00 12.79
CA ARG A 97 4.56 5.70 13.76
C ARG A 97 4.40 7.22 13.54
N LYS A 98 4.80 7.73 12.37
CA LYS A 98 4.59 9.12 11.94
C LYS A 98 3.35 9.31 11.03
N GLY A 99 2.56 8.26 10.85
CA GLY A 99 1.37 8.29 9.98
C GLY A 99 1.63 8.07 8.49
N TYR A 100 2.88 7.88 8.07
CA TYR A 100 3.24 7.77 6.65
C TYR A 100 2.62 6.58 5.93
N ALA A 101 2.64 5.37 6.52
CA ALA A 101 1.95 4.20 5.95
C ALA A 101 0.48 4.48 5.65
N ARG A 102 -0.22 5.11 6.60
CA ARG A 102 -1.64 5.49 6.46
C ARG A 102 -1.84 6.50 5.33
N ALA A 103 -0.93 7.46 5.19
CA ALA A 103 -1.01 8.48 4.15
C ALA A 103 -0.80 7.87 2.74
N VAL A 104 0.28 7.11 2.53
CA VAL A 104 0.55 6.51 1.20
C VAL A 104 -0.51 5.49 0.81
N SER A 105 -1.02 4.70 1.77
CA SER A 105 -2.11 3.74 1.50
C SER A 105 -3.43 4.44 1.19
N ALA A 106 -3.73 5.57 1.82
CA ALA A 106 -4.91 6.36 1.47
C ALA A 106 -4.79 6.97 0.06
N ALA A 107 -3.61 7.47 -0.32
CA ALA A 107 -3.35 7.99 -1.66
C ALA A 107 -3.51 6.89 -2.72
N TYR A 108 -2.95 5.71 -2.46
CA TYR A 108 -3.12 4.53 -3.28
C TYR A 108 -4.59 4.13 -3.44
N ILE A 109 -5.32 3.96 -2.33
CA ILE A 109 -6.74 3.58 -2.35
C ILE A 109 -7.57 4.62 -3.09
N ALA A 110 -7.33 5.91 -2.87
CA ALA A 110 -8.03 6.97 -3.58
C ALA A 110 -7.83 6.86 -5.10
N ARG A 111 -6.59 6.64 -5.55
CA ARG A 111 -6.28 6.45 -6.97
C ARG A 111 -6.95 5.21 -7.55
N CYS A 112 -6.94 4.09 -6.84
CA CYS A 112 -7.60 2.86 -7.30
C CYS A 112 -9.12 3.04 -7.41
N ASN A 113 -9.74 3.75 -6.47
CA ASN A 113 -11.16 4.06 -6.52
C ASN A 113 -11.53 4.96 -7.71
N GLU A 114 -10.68 5.94 -8.06
CA GLU A 114 -10.86 6.76 -9.29
C GLU A 114 -10.83 5.91 -10.57
N LEU A 115 -10.03 4.84 -10.56
CA LEU A 115 -9.93 3.86 -11.64
C LEU A 115 -11.06 2.82 -11.61
N GLY A 116 -12.00 2.92 -10.66
CA GLY A 116 -13.12 1.98 -10.52
C GLY A 116 -12.72 0.62 -9.95
N LYS A 117 -11.56 0.51 -9.29
CA LYS A 117 -11.06 -0.73 -8.71
C LYS A 117 -11.44 -0.86 -7.24
N GLU A 118 -11.81 -2.07 -6.84
CA GLU A 118 -11.95 -2.45 -5.44
C GLU A 118 -10.57 -2.76 -4.84
N VAL A 119 -10.32 -2.25 -3.63
CA VAL A 119 -9.07 -2.49 -2.89
C VAL A 119 -9.36 -3.32 -1.65
N PRO A 120 -9.45 -4.66 -1.76
CA PRO A 120 -9.33 -5.51 -0.59
C PRO A 120 -7.97 -5.29 0.09
N TRP A 121 -7.89 -5.61 1.38
CA TRP A 121 -6.66 -5.46 2.13
C TRP A 121 -6.29 -6.75 2.83
N ASP A 122 -5.24 -7.40 2.33
CA ASP A 122 -4.72 -8.62 2.92
C ASP A 122 -3.63 -8.33 3.96
N ALA A 123 -4.03 -8.32 5.24
CA ALA A 123 -3.16 -7.99 6.36
C ALA A 123 -2.34 -9.19 6.83
N ALA A 124 -1.02 -9.08 6.74
CA ALA A 124 -0.06 -10.10 7.17
C ALA A 124 0.04 -10.29 8.70
N ASN A 125 -0.39 -9.30 9.49
CA ASN A 125 -0.30 -9.30 10.95
C ASN A 125 -1.23 -8.23 11.55
N GLU A 126 -1.34 -8.20 12.88
CA GLU A 126 -2.21 -7.26 13.60
C GLU A 126 -1.86 -5.78 13.36
N ALA A 127 -0.59 -5.45 13.13
CA ALA A 127 -0.20 -4.08 12.81
C ALA A 127 -0.79 -3.64 11.46
N SER A 128 -0.83 -4.55 10.47
CA SER A 128 -1.49 -4.31 9.20
C SER A 128 -3.03 -4.28 9.33
N VAL A 129 -3.63 -5.07 10.23
CA VAL A 129 -5.07 -4.96 10.56
C VAL A 129 -5.39 -3.58 11.11
N ASN A 130 -4.57 -3.08 12.04
CA ASN A 130 -4.74 -1.75 12.62
C ASN A 130 -4.57 -0.64 11.58
N LEU A 131 -3.63 -0.79 10.64
CA LEU A 131 -3.51 0.10 9.49
C LEU A 131 -4.78 0.08 8.64
N GLY A 132 -5.27 -1.10 8.24
CA GLY A 132 -6.53 -1.26 7.52
C GLY A 132 -7.71 -0.60 8.22
N ARG A 133 -7.93 -0.86 9.51
CA ARG A 133 -8.99 -0.19 10.29
C ARG A 133 -8.84 1.33 10.28
N SER A 134 -7.61 1.85 10.38
CA SER A 134 -7.36 3.30 10.34
C SER A 134 -7.63 3.95 8.97
N LEU A 135 -7.67 3.16 7.90
CA LEU A 135 -8.03 3.57 6.54
C LEU A 135 -9.54 3.55 6.30
N GLY A 136 -10.31 2.96 7.21
CA GLY A 136 -11.77 2.93 7.16
C GLY A 136 -12.39 1.56 6.89
N TYR A 137 -11.60 0.49 6.82
CA TYR A 137 -12.14 -0.88 6.74
C TYR A 137 -12.77 -1.30 8.07
N ARG A 138 -13.93 -1.94 8.02
CA ARG A 138 -14.69 -2.33 9.22
C ARG A 138 -14.74 -3.84 9.43
N ASP A 139 -14.82 -4.60 8.34
CA ASP A 139 -14.96 -6.04 8.37
C ASP A 139 -13.57 -6.69 8.29
N VAL A 140 -13.24 -7.52 9.27
CA VAL A 140 -11.99 -8.27 9.35
C VAL A 140 -12.32 -9.75 9.48
N THR A 141 -11.74 -10.58 8.63
CA THR A 141 -11.86 -12.04 8.70
C THR A 141 -10.47 -12.65 8.81
N GLU A 142 -10.25 -13.41 9.88
CA GLU A 142 -9.01 -14.17 10.07
C GLU A 142 -9.00 -15.43 9.19
N TYR A 143 -7.84 -15.77 8.64
CA TYR A 143 -7.64 -17.04 7.94
C TYR A 143 -6.22 -17.60 8.14
N THR A 144 -6.12 -18.93 8.06
CA THR A 144 -4.85 -19.65 8.22
C THR A 144 -4.12 -19.78 6.89
N VAL A 145 -2.85 -19.41 6.88
CA VAL A 145 -1.91 -19.67 5.77
C VAL A 145 -0.96 -20.78 6.14
N LEU A 146 -0.74 -21.68 5.19
CA LEU A 146 0.29 -22.72 5.26
C LEU A 146 1.43 -22.33 4.31
N GLU A 147 2.65 -22.43 4.81
CA GLU A 147 3.86 -22.21 4.03
C GLU A 147 4.64 -23.52 4.01
N LEU A 148 5.00 -23.98 2.81
CA LEU A 148 5.91 -25.10 2.65
C LEU A 148 7.32 -24.58 2.86
N LEU A 149 7.95 -24.99 3.95
CA LEU A 149 9.35 -24.69 4.18
C LEU A 149 10.19 -25.47 3.15
N PRO A 150 11.23 -24.84 2.57
CA PRO A 150 12.13 -25.48 1.63
C PRO A 150 12.93 -26.63 2.25
#